data_AF-A0A8T2Q4B8-F1
#
_entry.id   AF-A0A8T2Q4B8-F1
#
_cell.length_a   1.000
_cell.length_b   1.000
_cell.length_c   1.000
_cell.angle_alpha   90.00
_cell.angle_beta   90.00
_cell.angle_gamma   90.00
#
_symmetry.space_group_name_H-M   'P 1'
#
loop_
_entity.id
_entity.type
_entity.pdbx_description
1 polymer ?
#
loop_
_entity_poly.entity_id
_entity_poly.type
_entity_poly.pdbx_seq_one_letter_code
_entity_poly.pdbx_strand_id
1 'polypeptide(L)'
;MGAALRPFIPDYIPAVGAVDEFIKVPRPDGIPDYLGLKVVDESGPIQSDPAVVALQFRASSMQSTHHLAEVATIEDPEKSPQKIDAWIDSMRDFHRSKPPSSVSYSKCMPDMKKLLLECPLEIDKALEEIELMNAEDMDLPEFVDICCSFVGIPVYKSRIESLHCLFALFLELKGNLSM
;
A
#
# COMPACT_ATOMS: atom_id res chain seq x y z
N MET A 1 47.34 -43.78 17.92
CA MET A 1 46.42 -44.41 16.95
C MET A 1 45.18 -43.54 16.85
N GLY A 2 45.12 -42.64 15.86
CA GLY A 2 43.93 -41.81 15.63
C GLY A 2 42.89 -42.64 14.89
N ALA A 3 41.63 -42.62 15.36
CA ALA A 3 40.54 -43.33 14.69
C ALA A 3 40.31 -42.71 13.30
N ALA A 4 40.41 -43.52 12.26
CA ALA A 4 40.12 -43.09 10.89
C ALA A 4 38.60 -42.92 10.73
N LEU A 5 38.16 -41.67 10.63
CA LEU A 5 36.76 -41.32 10.35
C LEU A 5 36.42 -41.79 8.93
N ARG A 6 35.40 -42.66 8.82
CA ARG A 6 34.82 -43.03 7.53
C ARG A 6 33.58 -42.17 7.29
N PRO A 7 33.45 -41.53 6.12
CA PRO A 7 32.25 -40.78 5.79
C PRO A 7 31.06 -41.73 5.70
N PHE A 8 29.94 -41.31 6.30
CA PHE A 8 28.66 -41.99 6.17
C PHE A 8 28.12 -41.73 4.76
N ILE A 9 27.92 -42.79 3.99
CA ILE A 9 27.27 -42.76 2.68
C ILE A 9 25.90 -43.44 2.89
N PRO A 10 24.78 -42.69 2.85
CA PRO A 10 23.46 -43.28 2.99
C PRO A 10 23.15 -44.18 1.80
N ASP A 11 22.49 -45.33 2.05
CA ASP A 11 22.05 -46.26 1.00
C ASP A 11 20.95 -45.66 0.10
N TYR A 12 20.23 -44.66 0.60
CA TYR A 12 19.16 -43.95 -0.12
C TYR A 12 19.30 -42.46 0.05
N ILE A 13 19.28 -41.73 -1.06
CA ILE A 13 19.18 -40.27 -1.07
C ILE A 13 17.68 -39.95 -1.17
N PRO A 14 17.11 -39.15 -0.25
CA PRO A 14 15.74 -38.71 -0.41
C PRO A 14 15.63 -37.92 -1.71
N ALA A 15 14.79 -38.40 -2.63
CA ALA A 15 14.44 -37.64 -3.81
C ALA A 15 13.58 -36.46 -3.35
N VAL A 16 14.23 -35.33 -3.08
CA VAL A 16 13.53 -34.06 -3.00
C VAL A 16 13.10 -33.78 -4.43
N GLY A 17 11.82 -34.05 -4.73
CA GLY A 17 11.25 -33.73 -6.05
C GLY A 17 11.53 -32.26 -6.36
N ALA A 18 11.91 -31.99 -7.61
CA ALA A 18 12.02 -30.62 -8.09
C ALA A 18 10.68 -29.89 -7.89
N VAL A 19 10.75 -28.59 -7.61
CA VAL A 19 9.56 -27.73 -7.63
C VAL A 19 8.99 -27.82 -9.05
N ASP A 20 7.72 -28.25 -9.13
CA ASP A 20 6.93 -28.52 -10.35
C ASP A 20 7.48 -27.89 -11.66
N GLU A 21 7.86 -28.74 -12.63
CA GLU A 21 8.39 -28.33 -13.94
C GLU A 21 7.30 -27.84 -14.93
N PHE A 22 6.07 -27.63 -14.46
CA PHE A 22 4.88 -27.35 -15.27
C PHE A 22 4.53 -28.44 -16.30
N ILE A 23 5.12 -29.63 -16.16
CA ILE A 23 4.77 -30.81 -16.96
C ILE A 23 3.57 -31.48 -16.30
N LYS A 24 2.37 -31.17 -16.78
CA LYS A 24 1.13 -31.73 -16.25
C LYS A 24 0.85 -33.10 -16.87
N VAL A 25 0.88 -34.13 -16.04
CA VAL A 25 0.42 -35.47 -16.42
C VAL A 25 -1.11 -35.41 -16.54
N PRO A 26 -1.70 -35.76 -17.70
CA PRO A 26 -3.15 -35.74 -17.85
C PRO A 26 -3.79 -36.75 -16.90
N ARG A 27 -5.03 -36.47 -16.49
CA ARG A 27 -5.75 -37.35 -15.57
C ARG A 27 -5.85 -38.78 -16.16
N PRO A 28 -5.63 -39.82 -15.33
CA PRO A 28 -5.66 -41.21 -15.79
C PRO A 28 -7.07 -41.67 -16.22
N ASP A 29 -8.11 -40.91 -15.87
CA ASP A 29 -9.51 -41.15 -16.27
C ASP A 29 -9.90 -40.48 -17.59
N GLY A 30 -8.98 -39.75 -18.24
CA GLY A 30 -9.23 -39.07 -19.52
C GLY A 30 -10.12 -37.83 -19.42
N ILE A 31 -10.47 -37.39 -18.22
CA ILE A 31 -11.23 -36.15 -18.01
C ILE A 31 -10.28 -34.95 -18.23
N PRO A 32 -10.68 -33.91 -18.98
CA PRO A 32 -9.84 -32.72 -19.15
C PRO A 32 -9.56 -32.05 -17.80
N ASP A 33 -8.28 -31.80 -17.54
CA ASP A 33 -7.85 -30.92 -16.46
C ASP A 33 -7.83 -29.47 -16.97
N TYR A 34 -8.36 -28.55 -16.18
CA TYR A 34 -8.42 -27.12 -16.50
C TYR A 34 -7.48 -26.30 -15.61
N LEU A 35 -6.52 -26.95 -14.94
CA LEU A 35 -5.46 -26.28 -14.20
C LEU A 35 -4.66 -25.34 -15.14
N GLY A 36 -4.38 -24.12 -14.67
CA GLY A 36 -3.79 -23.05 -15.48
C GLY A 36 -4.76 -22.32 -16.43
N LEU A 37 -5.94 -22.88 -16.71
CA LEU A 37 -6.99 -22.25 -17.53
C LEU A 37 -8.15 -21.67 -16.70
N LYS A 38 -8.58 -22.41 -15.68
CA LYS A 38 -9.66 -22.00 -14.75
C LYS A 38 -9.14 -21.65 -13.36
N VAL A 39 -8.06 -22.29 -12.93
CA VAL A 39 -7.44 -22.12 -11.61
C VAL A 39 -5.97 -21.82 -11.83
N VAL A 40 -5.44 -20.82 -11.12
CA VAL A 40 -4.02 -20.46 -11.22
C VAL A 40 -3.17 -21.62 -10.71
N ASP A 41 -2.16 -21.97 -11.50
CA ASP A 41 -1.22 -23.04 -11.17
C ASP A 41 -0.03 -22.47 -10.42
N GLU A 42 -0.16 -22.38 -9.09
CA GLU A 42 0.89 -21.88 -8.22
C GLU A 42 1.87 -22.99 -7.83
N SER A 43 3.16 -22.71 -7.96
CA SER A 43 4.22 -23.61 -7.55
C SER A 43 4.35 -23.65 -6.03
N GLY A 44 4.19 -24.82 -5.43
CA GLY A 44 4.46 -25.07 -4.01
C GLY A 44 3.36 -25.87 -3.31
N PRO A 45 3.67 -26.48 -2.15
CA PRO A 45 2.67 -27.22 -1.36
C PRO A 45 1.67 -26.31 -0.65
N ILE A 46 2.00 -25.02 -0.50
CA ILE A 46 1.17 -24.00 0.13
C ILE A 46 0.66 -23.10 -1.00
N GLN A 47 -0.64 -23.14 -1.26
CA GLN A 47 -1.30 -22.32 -2.27
C GLN A 47 -1.85 -21.03 -1.65
N SER A 48 -1.86 -19.95 -2.44
CA SER A 48 -2.43 -18.67 -2.02
C SER A 48 -3.94 -18.75 -1.93
N ASP A 49 -4.53 -17.88 -1.10
CA ASP A 49 -5.98 -17.72 -1.02
C ASP A 49 -6.50 -17.10 -2.33
N PRO A 50 -7.41 -17.77 -3.07
CA PRO A 50 -8.00 -17.25 -4.30
C PRO A 50 -8.61 -15.84 -4.16
N ALA A 51 -9.19 -15.51 -3.00
CA ALA A 51 -9.77 -14.19 -2.76
C ALA A 51 -8.71 -13.09 -2.64
N VAL A 52 -7.57 -13.40 -2.01
CA VAL A 52 -6.43 -12.47 -1.92
C VAL A 52 -5.81 -12.25 -3.30
N VAL A 53 -5.62 -13.32 -4.07
CA VAL A 53 -5.09 -13.24 -5.45
C VAL A 53 -6.02 -12.41 -6.34
N ALA A 54 -7.33 -12.64 -6.26
CA ALA A 54 -8.32 -11.85 -6.98
C ALA A 54 -8.26 -10.36 -6.59
N LEU A 55 -8.08 -10.06 -5.30
CA LEU A 55 -7.93 -8.69 -4.80
C LEU A 55 -6.66 -8.02 -5.34
N GLN A 56 -5.53 -8.75 -5.34
CA GLN A 56 -4.26 -8.29 -5.91
C GLN A 56 -4.40 -8.00 -7.41
N PHE A 57 -4.98 -8.93 -8.17
CA PHE A 57 -5.18 -8.76 -9.61
C PHE A 57 -6.04 -7.54 -9.93
N ARG A 58 -7.11 -7.30 -9.16
CA ARG A 58 -7.94 -6.09 -9.30
C ARG A 58 -7.16 -4.81 -9.02
N ALA A 59 -6.36 -4.80 -7.96
CA ALA A 59 -5.53 -3.65 -7.62
C ALA A 59 -4.50 -3.35 -8.71
N SER A 60 -3.87 -4.38 -9.29
CA SER A 60 -2.86 -4.24 -10.34
C SER A 60 -3.45 -3.91 -11.71
N SER A 61 -4.61 -4.46 -12.05
CA SER A 61 -5.19 -4.33 -13.40
C SER A 61 -5.73 -2.93 -13.70
N MET A 62 -5.91 -2.05 -12.71
CA MET A 62 -6.55 -0.72 -12.81
C MET A 62 -7.92 -0.71 -13.54
N GLN A 63 -8.48 -1.88 -13.84
CA GLN A 63 -9.75 -2.04 -14.52
C GLN A 63 -10.83 -2.20 -13.47
N SER A 64 -11.85 -1.34 -13.53
CA SER A 64 -13.10 -1.51 -12.80
C SER A 64 -13.93 -2.64 -13.45
N THR A 65 -13.45 -3.87 -13.38
CA THR A 65 -14.26 -5.02 -13.79
C THR A 65 -15.37 -5.22 -12.76
N HIS A 66 -16.61 -4.95 -13.17
CA HIS A 66 -17.86 -5.11 -12.40
C HIS A 66 -18.20 -6.56 -12.01
N HIS A 67 -17.25 -7.50 -12.10
CA HIS A 67 -17.48 -8.85 -11.64
C HIS A 67 -17.63 -8.86 -10.11
N LEU A 68 -18.75 -9.40 -9.63
CA LEU A 68 -19.00 -9.66 -8.21
C LEU A 68 -17.73 -10.26 -7.58
N ALA A 69 -17.19 -9.58 -6.56
CA ALA A 69 -16.13 -10.18 -5.76
C ALA A 69 -16.75 -11.40 -5.09
N GLU A 70 -16.26 -12.60 -5.40
CA GLU A 70 -16.57 -13.77 -4.58
C GLU A 70 -15.92 -13.50 -3.22
N VAL A 71 -16.76 -13.16 -2.24
CA VAL A 71 -16.29 -12.90 -0.88
C VAL A 71 -16.03 -14.26 -0.25
N ALA A 72 -14.76 -14.61 -0.04
CA ALA A 72 -14.40 -15.80 0.70
C ALA A 72 -15.00 -15.73 2.10
N THR A 73 -15.76 -16.77 2.45
CA THR A 73 -16.40 -16.89 3.77
C THR A 73 -15.73 -18.02 4.52
N ILE A 74 -15.35 -17.77 5.77
CA ILE A 74 -14.86 -18.80 6.69
C ILE A 74 -16.09 -19.34 7.43
N GLU A 75 -16.51 -20.56 7.12
CA GLU A 75 -17.73 -21.14 7.70
C GLU A 75 -17.63 -21.35 9.22
N ASP A 76 -16.47 -21.79 9.73
CA ASP A 76 -16.23 -22.08 11.16
C ASP A 76 -14.94 -21.39 11.67
N PRO A 77 -14.98 -20.10 12.03
CA PRO A 77 -13.79 -19.36 12.48
C PRO A 77 -13.20 -19.90 13.79
N GLU A 78 -14.03 -20.41 14.70
CA GLU A 78 -13.58 -20.94 16.01
C GLU A 78 -12.72 -22.21 15.89
N LYS A 79 -12.97 -23.03 14.84
CA LYS A 79 -12.22 -24.27 14.59
C LYS A 79 -10.97 -24.04 13.74
N SER A 80 -10.79 -22.85 13.18
CA SER A 80 -9.74 -22.55 12.21
C SER A 80 -9.11 -21.17 12.44
N PRO A 81 -8.56 -20.88 13.64
CA PRO A 81 -7.89 -19.59 13.91
C PRO A 81 -6.70 -19.34 12.98
N GLN A 82 -6.00 -20.39 12.56
CA GLN A 82 -4.86 -20.30 11.65
C GLN A 82 -5.23 -19.71 10.28
N LYS A 83 -6.46 -19.95 9.78
CA LYS A 83 -6.92 -19.36 8.51
C LYS A 83 -7.14 -17.86 8.64
N ILE A 84 -7.56 -17.41 9.83
CA ILE A 84 -7.76 -15.99 10.12
C ILE A 84 -6.40 -15.29 10.20
N ASP A 85 -5.44 -15.86 10.93
CA ASP A 85 -4.08 -15.29 11.02
C ASP A 85 -3.41 -15.21 9.63
N ALA A 86 -3.51 -16.28 8.83
CA ALA A 86 -2.98 -16.31 7.47
C ALA A 86 -3.63 -15.24 6.57
N TRP A 87 -4.94 -15.03 6.69
CA TRP A 87 -5.64 -13.98 5.95
C TRP A 87 -5.23 -12.57 6.42
N ILE A 88 -5.06 -12.36 7.73
CA ILE A 88 -4.59 -11.09 8.31
C ILE A 88 -3.22 -10.72 7.75
N ASP A 89 -2.28 -11.67 7.75
CA ASP A 89 -0.93 -11.45 7.26
C ASP A 89 -0.92 -11.17 5.75
N SER A 90 -1.72 -11.93 4.98
CA SER A 90 -1.91 -11.69 3.55
C SER A 90 -2.45 -10.28 3.26
N MET A 91 -3.39 -9.78 4.06
CA MET A 91 -3.96 -8.44 3.92
C MET A 91 -2.99 -7.33 4.34
N ARG A 92 -2.17 -7.58 5.38
CA ARG A 92 -1.09 -6.66 5.78
C ARG A 92 -0.07 -6.51 4.65
N ASP A 93 0.34 -7.62 4.03
CA ASP A 93 1.28 -7.60 2.91
C ASP A 93 0.68 -6.92 1.68
N PHE A 94 -0.59 -7.17 1.38
CA PHE A 94 -1.30 -6.45 0.34
C PHE A 94 -1.29 -4.92 0.57
N HIS A 95 -1.56 -4.46 1.79
CA HIS A 95 -1.50 -3.03 2.10
C HIS A 95 -0.09 -2.46 2.10
N ARG A 96 0.94 -3.23 2.48
CA ARG A 96 2.35 -2.82 2.32
C ARG A 96 2.74 -2.60 0.87
N SER A 97 2.19 -3.40 -0.04
CA SER A 97 2.47 -3.31 -1.48
C SER A 97 1.79 -2.12 -2.17
N LYS A 98 0.76 -1.53 -1.54
CA LYS A 98 0.13 -0.33 -2.08
C LYS A 98 1.09 0.84 -1.96
N PRO A 99 1.40 1.57 -3.06
CA PRO A 99 2.13 2.81 -2.94
C PRO A 99 1.35 3.74 -1.99
N PRO A 100 2.06 4.59 -1.22
CA PRO A 100 1.41 5.62 -0.43
C PRO A 100 0.39 6.34 -1.30
N SER A 101 -0.79 6.63 -0.76
CA SER A 101 -1.83 7.37 -1.46
C SER A 101 -1.25 8.67 -2.00
N SER A 102 -0.90 8.69 -3.29
CA SER A 102 -0.32 9.85 -3.93
C SER A 102 -1.46 10.72 -4.42
N VAL A 103 -1.49 11.96 -3.96
CA VAL A 103 -2.45 12.94 -4.44
C VAL A 103 -1.88 13.56 -5.70
N SER A 104 -2.53 13.29 -6.83
CA SER A 104 -2.23 13.98 -8.09
C SER A 104 -3.01 15.29 -8.11
N TYR A 105 -2.30 16.42 -8.06
CA TYR A 105 -2.90 17.74 -8.16
C TYR A 105 -3.21 18.09 -9.61
N SER A 106 -4.34 18.74 -9.84
CA SER A 106 -4.77 19.16 -11.19
C SER A 106 -3.82 20.19 -11.82
N LYS A 107 -3.11 20.96 -11.00
CA LYS A 107 -2.16 22.00 -11.43
C LYS A 107 -0.86 21.94 -10.61
N CYS A 108 0.17 22.63 -11.09
CA CYS A 108 1.47 22.70 -10.44
C CYS A 108 1.31 23.27 -9.02
N MET A 109 1.70 22.48 -8.02
CA MET A 109 1.72 22.88 -6.61
C MET A 109 3.17 23.11 -6.18
N PRO A 110 3.46 24.02 -5.23
CA PRO A 110 4.79 24.18 -4.68
C PRO A 110 5.34 22.86 -4.13
N ASP A 111 6.65 22.66 -4.25
CA ASP A 111 7.31 21.50 -3.66
C ASP A 111 7.33 21.62 -2.14
N MET A 112 7.02 20.52 -1.44
CA MET A 112 6.95 20.48 0.03
C MET A 112 8.27 20.97 0.67
N LYS A 113 9.41 20.59 0.08
CA LYS A 113 10.73 21.00 0.57
C LYS A 113 10.94 22.50 0.51
N LYS A 114 10.33 23.19 -0.45
CA LYS A 114 10.42 24.65 -0.57
C LYS A 114 9.58 25.35 0.50
N LEU A 115 8.43 24.78 0.85
CA LEU A 115 7.54 25.30 1.89
C LEU A 115 8.09 25.09 3.30
N LEU A 116 8.95 24.08 3.50
CA LEU A 116 9.61 23.79 4.77
C LEU A 116 10.89 24.60 5.01
N LEU A 117 11.32 25.44 4.06
CA LEU A 117 12.48 26.30 4.25
C LEU A 117 12.16 27.37 5.31
N GLU A 118 13.19 27.76 6.06
CA GLU A 118 13.09 28.87 7.02
C GLU A 118 12.59 30.14 6.32
N CYS A 119 11.67 30.84 6.97
CA CYS A 119 11.13 32.08 6.45
C CYS A 119 12.25 33.14 6.40
N PRO A 120 12.41 33.89 5.30
CA PRO A 120 13.31 35.02 5.25
C PRO A 120 13.05 36.00 6.40
N LEU A 121 14.11 36.54 6.98
CA LEU A 121 14.06 37.45 8.13
C LEU A 121 13.20 38.71 7.87
N GLU A 122 13.07 39.14 6.63
CA GLU A 122 12.21 40.25 6.24
C GLU A 122 10.73 39.91 6.42
N ILE A 123 10.34 38.67 6.12
CA ILE A 123 8.96 38.19 6.25
C ILE A 123 8.64 37.88 7.71
N ASP A 124 9.60 37.32 8.45
CA ASP A 124 9.43 37.00 9.87
C ASP A 124 9.15 38.25 10.71
N LYS A 125 9.91 39.33 10.48
CA LYS A 125 9.66 40.63 11.14
C LYS A 125 8.32 41.24 10.76
N ALA A 126 7.90 41.11 9.50
CA ALA A 126 6.59 41.58 9.08
C ALA A 126 5.46 40.76 9.71
N LEU A 127 5.70 39.47 9.98
CA LEU A 127 4.74 38.59 10.63
C LEU A 127 4.58 38.91 12.13
N GLU A 128 5.65 39.31 12.82
CA GLU A 128 5.55 39.79 14.21
C GLU A 128 4.65 41.04 14.35
N GLU A 129 4.57 41.86 13.31
CA GLU A 129 3.71 43.06 13.27
C GLU A 129 2.26 42.77 12.85
N ILE A 130 1.98 41.59 12.29
CA ILE A 130 0.65 41.20 11.83
C ILE A 130 -0.07 40.43 12.94
N GLU A 131 -1.07 41.04 13.54
CA GLU A 131 -2.09 40.29 14.27
C GLU A 131 -2.88 39.44 13.27
N LEU A 132 -2.85 38.10 13.43
CA LEU A 132 -3.66 37.20 12.61
C LEU A 132 -5.11 37.67 12.69
N MET A 133 -5.70 38.01 11.54
CA MET A 133 -7.05 38.55 11.48
C MET A 133 -8.02 37.58 12.15
N ASN A 134 -8.86 38.09 13.07
CA ASN A 134 -9.84 37.28 13.77
C ASN A 134 -10.80 36.66 12.76
N ALA A 135 -10.89 35.32 12.78
CA ALA A 135 -11.72 34.53 11.85
C ALA A 135 -13.23 34.76 12.01
N GLU A 136 -13.65 35.66 12.90
CA GLU A 136 -15.05 35.93 13.25
C GLU A 136 -15.72 36.93 12.28
N ASP A 137 -14.96 37.78 11.60
CA ASP A 137 -15.48 38.81 10.69
C ASP A 137 -15.40 38.42 9.20
N MET A 138 -15.01 37.17 8.89
CA MET A 138 -14.71 36.76 7.51
C MET A 138 -15.41 35.46 7.09
N ASP A 139 -15.74 35.39 5.81
CA ASP A 139 -16.25 34.16 5.21
C ASP A 139 -15.14 33.10 5.11
N LEU A 140 -15.47 31.85 5.47
CA LEU A 140 -14.56 30.71 5.45
C LEU A 140 -13.74 30.57 4.14
N PRO A 141 -14.31 30.66 2.93
CA PRO A 141 -13.53 30.56 1.71
C PRO A 141 -12.51 31.70 1.53
N GLU A 142 -12.81 32.90 2.00
CA GLU A 142 -11.88 34.04 1.94
C GLU A 142 -10.75 33.86 2.94
N PHE A 143 -11.07 33.38 4.15
CA PHE A 143 -10.07 33.05 5.15
C PHE A 143 -9.09 31.97 4.65
N VAL A 144 -9.60 30.91 4.01
CA VAL A 144 -8.77 29.86 3.42
C VAL A 144 -7.83 30.41 2.35
N ASP A 145 -8.32 31.32 1.50
CA ASP A 145 -7.52 31.91 0.42
C ASP A 145 -6.39 32.79 0.99
N ILE A 146 -6.67 33.55 2.05
CA ILE A 146 -5.68 34.38 2.76
C ILE A 146 -4.62 33.50 3.41
N CYS A 147 -5.02 32.46 4.15
CA CYS A 147 -4.08 31.54 4.79
C CYS A 147 -3.18 30.84 3.75
N CYS A 148 -3.76 30.33 2.66
CA CYS A 148 -2.96 29.70 1.60
C CYS A 148 -2.01 30.71 0.94
N SER A 149 -2.47 31.94 0.69
CA SER A 149 -1.63 33.00 0.11
C SER A 149 -0.47 33.37 1.02
N PHE A 150 -0.70 33.41 2.34
CA PHE A 150 0.32 33.70 3.34
C PHE A 150 1.44 32.65 3.35
N VAL A 151 1.09 31.37 3.25
CA VAL A 151 2.05 30.25 3.18
C VAL A 151 2.68 30.10 1.78
N GLY A 152 2.21 30.85 0.78
CA GLY A 152 2.69 30.76 -0.60
C GLY A 152 2.11 29.58 -1.40
N ILE A 153 0.94 29.06 -1.01
CA ILE A 153 0.22 27.98 -1.69
C ILE A 153 -0.81 28.59 -2.65
N PRO A 154 -0.74 28.31 -3.97
CA PRO A 154 -1.70 28.84 -4.92
C PRO A 154 -3.09 28.20 -4.73
N VAL A 155 -4.13 29.03 -4.80
CA VAL A 155 -5.52 28.57 -4.85
C VAL A 155 -6.04 28.62 -6.28
N TYR A 156 -6.56 27.49 -6.75
CA TYR A 156 -7.12 27.37 -8.10
C TYR A 156 -8.66 27.26 -8.05
N LYS A 157 -9.24 26.41 -8.91
CA LYS A 157 -10.70 26.21 -8.95
C LYS A 157 -11.23 25.48 -7.72
N SER A 158 -10.40 24.60 -7.14
CA SER A 158 -10.73 23.84 -5.92
C SER A 158 -9.76 24.23 -4.82
N ARG A 159 -10.31 24.60 -3.66
CA ARG A 159 -9.56 24.87 -2.43
C ARG A 159 -9.09 23.58 -1.75
N ILE A 160 -9.64 22.43 -2.13
CA ILE A 160 -9.33 21.13 -1.53
C ILE A 160 -7.87 20.74 -1.79
N GLU A 161 -7.37 20.96 -3.01
CA GLU A 161 -5.98 20.65 -3.36
C GLU A 161 -5.00 21.52 -2.57
N SER A 162 -5.31 22.81 -2.43
CA SER A 162 -4.50 23.77 -1.65
C SER A 162 -4.54 23.44 -0.15
N LEU A 163 -5.72 23.13 0.40
CA LEU A 163 -5.88 22.71 1.79
C LEU A 163 -5.16 21.39 2.08
N HIS A 164 -5.19 20.43 1.15
CA HIS A 164 -4.43 19.20 1.28
C HIS A 164 -2.93 19.49 1.39
N CYS A 165 -2.40 20.40 0.57
CA CYS A 165 -0.99 20.82 0.65
C CYS A 165 -0.68 21.51 1.98
N LEU A 166 -1.56 22.39 2.46
CA LEU A 166 -1.42 23.09 3.74
C LEU A 166 -1.41 22.10 4.93
N PHE A 167 -2.32 21.13 4.97
CA PHE A 167 -2.35 20.13 6.04
C PHE A 167 -1.19 19.15 5.98
N ALA A 168 -0.75 18.78 4.77
CA ALA A 168 0.45 17.97 4.60
C ALA A 168 1.69 18.70 5.14
N LEU A 169 1.83 20.00 4.86
CA LEU A 169 2.90 20.83 5.43
C LEU A 169 2.82 20.87 6.96
N PHE A 170 1.63 21.06 7.53
CA PHE A 170 1.43 21.08 8.98
C PHE A 170 1.81 19.75 9.64
N LEU A 171 1.45 18.61 9.03
CA LEU A 171 1.79 17.29 9.53
C LEU A 171 3.31 17.05 9.50
N GLU A 172 3.99 17.47 8.43
CA GLU A 172 5.44 17.35 8.32
C GLU A 172 6.14 18.20 9.39
N LEU A 173 5.70 19.45 9.60
CA LEU A 173 6.21 20.34 10.64
C LEU A 173 6.00 19.76 12.04
N LYS A 174 4.79 19.26 12.33
CA LYS A 174 4.48 18.64 13.61
C LYS A 174 5.32 17.38 13.86
N GLY A 175 5.57 16.59 12.82
CA GLY A 175 6.47 15.43 12.87
C GLY A 175 7.89 15.84 13.25
N ASN A 176 8.44 16.85 12.56
CA ASN A 176 9.78 17.37 12.81
C ASN A 176 9.93 18.04 14.19
N LEU A 177 8.88 18.67 14.72
CA LEU A 177 8.89 19.31 16.04
C LEU A 177 8.79 18.32 17.21
N SER A 178 8.39 17.07 16.93
CA SER A 178 8.23 16.01 17.93
C SER A 178 9.44 15.08 18.06
N MET A 179 10.49 15.31 17.26
CA MET A 179 11.84 14.73 17.41
C MET A 179 12.75 15.70 18.15
#